data_AF-A0A952Q878-F1
#
_entry.id   AF-A0A952Q878-F1
#
_cell.length_a   1.000
_cell.length_b   1.000
_cell.length_c   1.000
_cell.angle_alpha   90.00
_cell.angle_beta   90.00
_cell.angle_gamma   90.00
#
_symmetry.space_group_name_H-M   'P 1'
#
loop_
_entity.id
_entity.type
_entity.pdbx_description
1 polymer ?
#
loop_
_entity_poly.entity_id
_entity_poly.type
_entity_poly.pdbx_seq_one_letter_code
_entity_poly.pdbx_strand_id
1 'polypeptide(L)'
;MAKKTQRTRRPFEYLNIESAAVMRFLALTLLGLAAVSFTMSYSGLVAVAPWAGLPAVLYWTVPVMIDSGIVIFGLAVFVMRARSQLGALLYAWGLFALFTSLSIAANVMHALDATSGDEFHRRVTGAVIAGTAPFL
;
A
#
# COMPACT_ATOMS: atom_id res chain seq x y z
N MET A 1 37.40 -36.89 31.17
CA MET A 1 37.42 -35.46 30.79
C MET A 1 36.62 -35.28 29.51
N ALA A 2 35.39 -34.75 29.59
CA ALA A 2 34.54 -34.52 28.41
C ALA A 2 34.66 -33.05 27.94
N LYS A 3 35.17 -32.86 26.71
CA LYS A 3 35.34 -31.55 26.07
C LYS A 3 33.95 -31.02 25.68
N LYS A 4 33.46 -29.97 26.36
CA LYS A 4 32.21 -29.28 25.97
C LYS A 4 32.44 -28.60 24.62
N THR A 5 31.78 -29.10 23.58
CA THR A 5 31.76 -28.52 22.25
C THR A 5 30.99 -27.20 22.30
N GLN A 6 31.70 -26.07 22.30
CA GLN A 6 31.09 -24.75 22.09
C GLN A 6 30.60 -24.67 20.64
N ARG A 7 29.29 -24.82 20.43
CA ARG A 7 28.63 -24.48 19.17
C ARG A 7 28.74 -22.97 18.97
N THR A 8 29.48 -22.56 17.94
CA THR A 8 29.55 -21.17 17.49
C THR A 8 28.17 -20.77 16.97
N ARG A 9 27.48 -19.90 17.73
CA ARG A 9 26.19 -19.31 17.33
C ARG A 9 26.42 -18.38 16.14
N ARG A 10 25.59 -18.49 15.10
CA ARG A 10 25.74 -17.68 13.88
C ARG A 10 25.25 -16.24 14.15
N PRO A 11 25.82 -15.21 13.53
CA PRO A 11 25.53 -13.81 13.85
C PRO A 11 24.07 -13.36 13.68
N PHE A 12 23.21 -14.16 13.04
CA PHE A 12 21.79 -13.85 12.84
C PHE A 12 20.85 -14.38 13.94
N GLU A 13 21.37 -15.01 14.99
CA GLU A 13 20.58 -15.66 16.06
C GLU A 13 19.97 -14.69 17.11
N TYR A 14 20.01 -13.36 16.88
CA TYR A 14 19.65 -12.34 17.89
C TYR A 14 18.38 -11.51 17.60
N LEU A 15 17.76 -11.61 16.42
CA LEU A 15 16.47 -10.96 16.18
C LEU A 15 15.35 -11.90 16.62
N ASN A 16 14.83 -11.72 17.84
CA ASN A 16 13.66 -12.46 18.30
C ASN A 16 12.40 -11.91 17.61
N ILE A 17 12.02 -12.50 16.47
CA ILE A 17 10.85 -12.10 15.65
C ILE A 17 9.54 -12.26 16.44
N GLU A 18 9.52 -13.15 17.44
CA GLU A 18 8.36 -13.37 18.31
C GLU A 18 8.28 -12.38 19.48
N SER A 19 9.26 -11.48 19.62
CA SER A 19 9.22 -10.43 20.64
C SER A 19 8.11 -9.44 20.36
N ALA A 20 7.26 -9.19 21.36
CA ALA A 20 6.22 -8.15 21.29
C ALA A 20 6.79 -6.77 20.94
N ALA A 21 8.03 -6.47 21.33
CA ALA A 21 8.68 -5.21 20.97
C ALA A 21 9.00 -5.15 19.47
N VAL A 22 9.49 -6.25 18.88
CA VAL A 22 9.78 -6.35 17.45
C VAL A 22 8.49 -6.27 16.63
N MET A 23 7.44 -6.99 17.05
CA MET A 23 6.12 -6.91 16.39
C MET A 23 5.50 -5.51 16.45
N ARG A 24 5.58 -4.83 17.60
CA ARG A 24 5.09 -3.44 17.73
C ARG A 24 5.88 -2.48 16.85
N PHE A 25 7.21 -2.61 16.84
CA PHE A 25 8.06 -1.78 15.99
C PHE A 25 7.74 -1.96 14.51
N LEU A 26 7.58 -3.21 14.04
CA LEU A 26 7.18 -3.52 12.68
C LEU A 26 5.78 -2.96 12.36
N ALA A 27 4.80 -3.16 13.24
CA ALA A 27 3.45 -2.64 13.05
C ALA A 27 3.42 -1.11 12.95
N LEU A 28 4.16 -0.41 13.80
CA LEU A 28 4.28 1.06 13.75
C LEU A 28 4.98 1.53 12.48
N THR A 29 6.02 0.81 12.04
CA THR A 29 6.73 1.13 10.80
C THR A 29 5.82 0.96 9.58
N LEU A 30 5.06 -0.14 9.53
CA LEU A 30 4.07 -0.39 8.48
C LEU A 30 2.95 0.65 8.50
N LEU A 31 2.48 1.06 9.68
CA LEU A 31 1.48 2.11 9.82
C LEU A 31 2.02 3.46 9.33
N GLY A 32 3.27 3.78 9.65
CA GLY A 32 3.95 4.98 9.15
C GLY A 32 4.09 4.98 7.63
N LEU A 33 4.54 3.85 7.06
CA LEU A 33 4.63 3.68 5.61
C LEU A 33 3.26 3.82 4.94
N ALA A 34 2.23 3.18 5.49
CA ALA A 34 0.86 3.31 5.00
C ALA A 34 0.37 4.76 5.02
N ALA A 35 0.65 5.51 6.10
CA ALA A 35 0.27 6.92 6.20
C ALA A 35 1.01 7.80 5.16
N VAL A 36 2.30 7.55 4.92
CA VAL A 36 3.08 8.27 3.89
C VAL A 36 2.54 7.96 2.50
N SER A 37 2.32 6.68 2.17
CA SER A 37 1.77 6.25 0.88
C SER A 37 0.38 6.83 0.64
N PHE A 38 -0.49 6.83 1.67
CA PHE A 38 -1.81 7.46 1.62
C PHE A 38 -1.70 8.96 1.34
N THR A 39 -0.82 9.66 2.04
CA THR A 39 -0.62 11.11 1.88
C THR A 39 -0.13 11.45 0.47
N MET A 40 0.79 10.66 -0.07
CA MET A 40 1.29 10.81 -1.44
C MET A 40 0.19 10.56 -2.49
N SER A 41 -0.67 9.56 -2.26
CA SER A 41 -1.79 9.21 -3.15
C SER A 41 -2.96 10.22 -3.08
N TYR A 42 -3.10 10.92 -1.96
CA TYR A 42 -4.24 11.78 -1.67
C TYR A 42 -4.46 12.87 -2.72
N SER A 43 -3.40 13.56 -3.16
CA SER A 43 -3.52 14.64 -4.14
C SER A 43 -3.99 14.12 -5.51
N GLY A 44 -3.50 12.95 -5.94
CA GLY A 44 -3.92 12.33 -7.19
C GLY A 44 -5.39 11.93 -7.17
N LEU A 45 -5.85 11.36 -6.06
CA LEU A 45 -7.24 10.97 -5.88
C LEU A 45 -8.20 12.17 -5.74
N VAL A 46 -7.78 13.24 -5.08
CA VAL A 46 -8.54 14.51 -5.05
C VAL A 46 -8.63 15.13 -6.44
N ALA A 47 -7.56 15.06 -7.25
CA ALA A 47 -7.52 15.67 -8.57
C ALA A 47 -8.50 15.03 -9.58
N VAL A 48 -8.87 13.75 -9.38
CA VAL A 48 -9.85 13.06 -10.24
C VAL A 48 -11.30 13.19 -9.73
N ALA A 49 -11.52 13.69 -8.51
CA ALA A 49 -12.86 13.88 -7.97
C ALA A 49 -13.78 14.81 -8.80
N PRO A 50 -13.28 15.91 -9.41
CA PRO A 50 -14.08 16.71 -10.34
C PRO A 50 -14.60 15.93 -11.55
N TRP A 51 -13.87 14.90 -12.02
CA TRP A 51 -14.28 14.10 -13.19
C TRP A 51 -15.55 13.29 -12.91
N ALA A 52 -15.78 12.94 -11.64
CA ALA A 52 -17.01 12.31 -11.17
C ALA A 52 -18.15 13.32 -10.89
N GLY A 53 -17.96 14.61 -11.21
CA GLY A 53 -18.97 15.65 -10.99
C GLY A 53 -19.21 15.99 -9.52
N LEU A 54 -18.28 15.65 -8.62
CA LEU A 54 -18.41 15.97 -7.21
C LEU A 54 -18.25 17.48 -6.97
N PRO A 55 -18.95 18.06 -5.98
CA PRO A 55 -18.64 19.40 -5.50
C PRO A 55 -17.32 19.38 -4.70
N ALA A 56 -16.59 20.50 -4.70
CA ALA A 56 -15.25 20.59 -4.09
C ALA A 56 -15.21 20.16 -2.61
N VAL A 57 -16.29 20.43 -1.86
CA VAL A 57 -16.43 20.02 -0.45
C VAL A 57 -16.40 18.49 -0.25
N LEU A 58 -16.65 17.71 -1.30
CA LEU A 58 -16.69 16.24 -1.27
C LEU A 58 -15.46 15.58 -1.92
N TYR A 59 -14.47 16.32 -2.42
CA TYR A 59 -13.33 15.69 -3.11
C TYR A 59 -12.51 14.76 -2.23
N TRP A 60 -12.42 15.07 -0.94
CA TRP A 60 -11.74 14.22 0.04
C TRP A 60 -12.39 12.83 0.21
N THR A 61 -13.66 12.67 -0.19
CA THR A 61 -14.35 11.39 -0.06
C THR A 61 -13.79 10.33 -1.02
N VAL A 62 -13.22 10.74 -2.16
CA VAL A 62 -12.60 9.85 -3.14
C VAL A 62 -11.40 9.11 -2.56
N PRO A 63 -10.33 9.77 -2.05
CA PRO A 63 -9.22 9.07 -1.43
C PRO A 63 -9.66 8.22 -0.25
N VAL A 64 -10.51 8.76 0.63
CA VAL A 64 -11.00 8.00 1.80
C VAL A 64 -11.72 6.72 1.36
N MET A 65 -12.59 6.78 0.35
CA MET A 65 -13.30 5.60 -0.15
C MET A 65 -12.33 4.58 -0.76
N ILE A 66 -11.46 5.02 -1.66
CA ILE A 66 -10.56 4.12 -2.39
C ILE A 66 -9.58 3.45 -1.43
N ASP A 67 -8.91 4.22 -0.59
CA ASP A 67 -7.87 3.71 0.29
C ASP A 67 -8.44 2.90 1.46
N SER A 68 -9.62 3.27 2.00
CA SER A 68 -10.31 2.42 2.98
C SER A 68 -10.70 1.08 2.35
N GLY A 69 -11.12 1.07 1.08
CA GLY A 69 -11.36 -0.16 0.32
C GLY A 69 -10.11 -1.04 0.26
N ILE A 70 -8.96 -0.47 -0.09
CA ILE A 70 -7.67 -1.20 -0.13
C ILE A 70 -7.37 -1.82 1.24
N VAL A 71 -7.46 -1.05 2.33
CA VAL A 71 -7.18 -1.55 3.69
C VAL A 71 -8.17 -2.64 4.11
N ILE A 72 -9.47 -2.41 3.93
CA ILE A 72 -10.53 -3.34 4.34
C ILE A 72 -10.40 -4.67 3.57
N PHE A 73 -10.27 -4.61 2.25
CA PHE A 73 -10.18 -5.84 1.44
C PHE A 73 -8.82 -6.52 1.55
N GLY A 74 -7.74 -5.78 1.78
CA GLY A 74 -6.43 -6.34 2.14
C GLY A 74 -6.50 -7.14 3.45
N LEU A 75 -7.12 -6.59 4.50
CA LEU A 75 -7.38 -7.31 5.74
C LEU A 75 -8.32 -8.50 5.53
N ALA A 76 -9.37 -8.34 4.72
CA ALA A 76 -10.31 -9.40 4.41
C ALA A 76 -9.62 -10.60 3.73
N VAL A 77 -8.63 -10.38 2.85
CA VAL A 77 -7.82 -11.46 2.27
C VAL A 77 -7.16 -12.31 3.35
N PHE A 78 -6.54 -11.69 4.37
CA PHE A 78 -5.92 -12.42 5.48
C PHE A 78 -6.95 -13.21 6.29
N VAL A 79 -8.09 -12.59 6.62
CA VAL A 79 -9.15 -13.24 7.40
C VAL A 79 -9.77 -14.41 6.62
N MET A 80 -10.07 -14.22 5.33
CA MET A 80 -10.69 -15.27 4.50
C MET A 80 -9.72 -16.42 4.22
N ARG A 81 -8.42 -16.11 4.07
CA ARG A 81 -7.37 -17.13 3.96
C ARG A 81 -7.27 -17.97 5.23
N ALA A 82 -7.34 -17.36 6.41
CA ALA A 82 -7.33 -18.07 7.69
C ALA A 82 -8.58 -18.96 7.88
N ARG A 83 -9.71 -18.60 7.24
CA ARG A 83 -10.97 -19.35 7.29
C ARG A 83 -11.12 -20.41 6.17
N SER A 84 -10.14 -20.54 5.27
CA SER A 84 -10.19 -21.45 4.10
C SER A 84 -11.45 -21.27 3.22
N GLN A 85 -12.01 -20.06 3.17
CA GLN A 85 -13.21 -19.75 2.38
C GLN A 85 -12.82 -19.26 0.99
N LEU A 86 -12.62 -20.18 0.05
CA LEU A 86 -12.05 -19.86 -1.26
C LEU A 86 -12.86 -18.81 -2.05
N GLY A 87 -14.19 -18.91 -2.08
CA GLY A 87 -15.03 -17.93 -2.80
C GLY A 87 -14.91 -16.51 -2.23
N ALA A 88 -14.99 -16.37 -0.91
CA ALA A 88 -14.84 -15.07 -0.24
C ALA A 88 -13.41 -14.53 -0.34
N LEU A 89 -12.40 -15.41 -0.33
CA LEU A 89 -11.00 -15.06 -0.54
C LEU A 89 -10.77 -14.48 -1.94
N LEU A 90 -11.30 -15.11 -2.98
CA LEU A 90 -11.21 -14.61 -4.35
C LEU A 90 -11.94 -13.29 -4.53
N TYR A 91 -13.10 -13.13 -3.90
CA TYR A 91 -13.84 -11.88 -3.90
C TYR A 91 -13.04 -10.74 -3.22
N ALA A 92 -12.47 -11.00 -2.05
CA ALA A 92 -11.63 -10.04 -1.34
C ALA A 92 -10.39 -9.64 -2.17
N TRP A 93 -9.73 -10.61 -2.82
CA TRP A 93 -8.64 -10.34 -3.76
C TRP A 93 -9.08 -9.49 -4.96
N GLY A 94 -10.25 -9.80 -5.54
CA GLY A 94 -10.80 -9.06 -6.67
C GLY A 94 -11.05 -7.59 -6.34
N LEU A 95 -11.67 -7.31 -5.18
CA LEU A 95 -11.91 -5.95 -4.73
C LEU A 95 -10.62 -5.23 -4.34
N PHE A 96 -9.71 -5.90 -3.63
CA PHE A 96 -8.39 -5.34 -3.32
C PHE A 96 -7.65 -4.92 -4.59
N ALA A 97 -7.62 -5.79 -5.60
CA ALA A 97 -7.00 -5.50 -6.89
C ALA A 97 -7.70 -4.34 -7.62
N LEU A 98 -9.03 -4.30 -7.61
CA LEU A 98 -9.82 -3.22 -8.21
C LEU A 98 -9.50 -1.86 -7.60
N PHE A 99 -9.60 -1.72 -6.28
CA PHE A 99 -9.33 -0.45 -5.60
C PHE A 99 -7.87 -0.01 -5.76
N THR A 100 -6.93 -0.95 -5.70
CA THR A 100 -5.51 -0.67 -5.97
C THR A 100 -5.31 -0.15 -7.40
N SER A 101 -5.98 -0.75 -8.38
CA SER A 101 -5.89 -0.35 -9.79
C SER A 101 -6.47 1.05 -10.02
N LEU A 102 -7.60 1.38 -9.37
CA LEU A 102 -8.18 2.72 -9.40
C LEU A 102 -7.24 3.77 -8.79
N SER A 103 -6.60 3.43 -7.66
CA SER A 103 -5.60 4.30 -7.01
C SER A 103 -4.39 4.55 -7.92
N ILE A 104 -3.84 3.48 -8.51
CA ILE A 104 -2.76 3.59 -9.50
C ILE A 104 -3.17 4.49 -10.66
N ALA A 105 -4.33 4.25 -11.27
CA ALA A 105 -4.79 5.01 -12.42
C ALA A 105 -4.93 6.51 -12.11
N ALA A 106 -5.52 6.86 -10.97
CA ALA A 106 -5.67 8.25 -10.54
C ALA A 106 -4.31 8.94 -10.34
N ASN A 107 -3.37 8.28 -9.65
CA ASN A 107 -2.04 8.83 -9.41
C ASN A 107 -1.21 8.97 -10.70
N VAL A 108 -1.32 8.00 -11.61
CA VAL A 108 -0.67 8.08 -12.92
C VAL A 108 -1.20 9.26 -13.72
N MET A 109 -2.53 9.42 -13.80
CA MET A 109 -3.12 10.53 -14.55
C MET A 109 -2.75 11.88 -13.93
N HIS A 110 -2.80 11.99 -12.60
CA HIS A 110 -2.35 13.20 -11.91
C HIS A 110 -0.88 13.54 -12.19
N ALA A 111 0.00 12.54 -12.20
CA ALA A 111 1.42 12.74 -12.52
C ALA A 111 1.64 13.19 -13.97
N LEU A 112 0.85 12.65 -14.91
CA LEU A 112 0.89 13.07 -16.32
C LEU A 112 0.42 14.52 -16.49
N ASP A 113 -0.65 14.91 -15.79
CA ASP A 113 -1.19 16.28 -15.82
C ASP A 113 -0.29 17.31 -15.11
N ALA A 114 0.48 16.88 -14.11
CA ALA A 114 1.37 17.75 -13.33
C ALA A 114 2.57 18.31 -14.13
N THR A 115 2.80 17.82 -15.35
CA THR A 115 3.90 18.29 -16.22
C THR A 115 3.36 18.87 -17.51
N SER A 116 3.40 20.19 -17.66
CA SER A 116 3.11 20.91 -18.92
C SER A 116 4.39 21.21 -19.70
N GLY A 117 4.58 20.63 -20.89
CA GLY A 117 5.74 20.88 -21.78
C GLY A 117 6.40 19.62 -22.34
N ASP A 118 7.46 19.77 -23.14
CA ASP A 118 8.26 18.68 -23.76
C ASP A 118 9.18 17.91 -22.78
N GLU A 119 8.85 17.88 -21.49
CA GLU A 119 9.62 17.16 -20.49
C GLU A 119 9.16 15.69 -20.35
N PHE A 120 9.24 14.97 -21.46
CA PHE A 120 8.84 13.56 -21.57
C PHE A 120 9.41 12.68 -20.45
N HIS A 121 10.68 12.90 -20.08
CA HIS A 121 11.34 12.14 -19.02
C HIS A 121 10.69 12.32 -17.65
N ARG A 122 10.25 13.53 -17.28
CA ARG A 122 9.56 13.78 -15.99
C ARG A 122 8.16 13.19 -15.97
N ARG A 123 7.44 13.25 -17.10
CA ARG A 123 6.12 12.61 -17.26
C ARG A 123 6.19 11.10 -17.08
N VAL A 124 7.11 10.45 -17.79
CA VAL A 124 7.27 8.99 -17.72
C VAL A 124 7.76 8.54 -16.35
N THR A 125 8.77 9.22 -15.78
CA THR A 125 9.29 8.85 -14.44
C THR A 125 8.24 9.06 -13.35
N GLY A 126 7.51 10.18 -13.38
CA GLY A 126 6.41 10.44 -12.44
C GLY A 126 5.30 9.40 -12.53
N ALA A 127 4.86 9.04 -13.75
CA ALA A 127 3.84 8.02 -13.96
C ALA A 127 4.32 6.62 -13.51
N VAL A 128 5.57 6.26 -13.79
CA VAL A 128 6.13 4.97 -13.34
C VAL A 128 6.18 4.92 -11.81
N ILE A 129 6.71 5.95 -11.14
CA ILE A 129 6.77 5.99 -9.66
C ILE A 129 5.37 5.93 -9.05
N ALA A 130 4.42 6.69 -9.60
CA ALA A 130 3.03 6.69 -9.16
C ALA A 130 2.38 5.31 -9.33
N GLY A 131 2.62 4.64 -10.47
CA GLY A 131 2.05 3.33 -10.76
C GLY A 131 2.69 2.18 -10.00
N THR A 132 3.96 2.31 -9.61
CA THR A 132 4.66 1.28 -8.83
C THR A 132 4.53 1.46 -7.33
N ALA A 133 3.98 2.58 -6.85
CA ALA A 133 3.83 2.87 -5.43
C ALA A 133 3.24 1.72 -4.58
N PRO A 134 2.26 0.92 -5.06
CA PRO A 134 1.74 -0.21 -4.28
C PRO A 134 2.67 -1.41 -4.15
N PHE A 135 3.75 -1.47 -4.93
CA PHE A 135 4.73 -2.56 -4.95
C PHE A 135 6.05 -2.22 -4.24
N LEU A 136 6.24 -0.98 -3.81
CA LEU A 136 7.41 -0.48 -3.09
C LEU A 136 7.19 -0.54 -1.57
#